data_AF-A0A1F9LGV7-F1
#
_entry.id   AF-A0A1F9LGV7-F1
#
_cell.length_a   1.000
_cell.length_b   1.000
_cell.length_c   1.000
_cell.angle_alpha   90.00
_cell.angle_beta   90.00
_cell.angle_gamma   90.00
#
_symmetry.space_group_name_H-M   'P 1'
#
loop_
_entity.id
_entity.type
_entity.pdbx_description
1 polymer ?
#
loop_
_entity_poly.entity_id
_entity_poly.type
_entity_poly.pdbx_seq_one_letter_code
_entity_poly.pdbx_strand_id
1 'polypeptide(L)'
;MKTILVRLGLSDITEAVDGEDAWYRINEAAKKGRGHVFDLIVSDMEMPGMTGLELLRAVRTRPEVQKTPFIMATTVTARQIILETMRLGVQAYIIKPFDADMVEFKLKQAGIL
;
A
#
# COMPACT_ATOMS: atom_id res chain seq x y z
N MET A 1 10.14 -5.09 -4.50
CA MET A 1 9.39 -3.81 -4.50
C MET A 1 10.31 -2.62 -4.20
N LYS A 2 10.97 -2.56 -3.03
CA LYS A 2 11.86 -1.45 -2.65
C LYS A 2 12.81 -0.96 -3.74
N THR A 3 13.60 -1.86 -4.34
CA THR A 3 14.54 -1.50 -5.41
C THR A 3 13.87 -0.81 -6.60
N ILE A 4 12.64 -1.21 -6.94
CA ILE A 4 11.87 -0.57 -8.01
C ILE A 4 11.47 0.85 -7.58
N LEU A 5 10.91 1.01 -6.38
CA LEU A 5 10.50 2.33 -5.87
C LEU A 5 11.67 3.31 -5.80
N VAL A 6 12.85 2.86 -5.33
CA VAL A 6 14.08 3.69 -5.32
C VAL A 6 14.48 4.10 -6.73
N ARG A 7 14.43 3.16 -7.70
CA ARG A 7 14.74 3.47 -9.10
C ARG A 7 13.78 4.47 -9.73
N LEU A 8 12.53 4.50 -9.26
CA LEU A 8 11.52 5.47 -9.68
C LEU A 8 11.63 6.83 -8.95
N GLY A 9 12.65 7.01 -8.11
CA GLY A 9 12.93 8.28 -7.42
C GLY A 9 12.24 8.44 -6.07
N LEU A 10 11.55 7.41 -5.56
CA LEU A 10 11.00 7.45 -4.20
C LEU A 10 12.13 7.24 -3.18
N SER A 11 12.12 8.07 -2.13
CA SER A 11 13.06 8.00 -1.00
C SER A 11 12.31 7.76 0.31
N ASP A 12 13.05 7.64 1.42
CA ASP A 12 12.50 7.43 2.77
C ASP A 12 11.57 6.21 2.90
N ILE A 13 12.06 5.06 2.44
CA ILE A 13 11.28 3.82 2.39
C ILE A 13 11.38 3.09 3.72
N THR A 14 10.24 2.99 4.41
CA THR A 14 10.05 2.07 5.54
C THR A 14 9.57 0.72 5.04
N GLU A 15 10.28 -0.35 5.38
CA GLU A 15 9.87 -1.73 5.09
C GLU A 15 9.20 -2.35 6.32
N ALA A 16 8.21 -3.21 6.04
CA ALA A 16 7.55 -4.06 7.03
C ALA A 16 7.58 -5.51 6.54
N VAL A 17 7.70 -6.47 7.46
CA VAL A 17 7.82 -7.89 7.11
C VAL A 17 6.47 -8.59 6.89
N ASP A 18 5.40 -8.06 7.46
CA ASP A 18 4.02 -8.53 7.34
C ASP A 18 3.02 -7.39 7.65
N GLY A 19 1.71 -7.71 7.66
CA GLY A 19 0.66 -6.75 7.93
C GLY A 19 0.65 -6.21 9.37
N GLU A 20 1.06 -7.01 10.36
CA GLU A 20 1.09 -6.58 11.76
C GLU A 20 2.24 -5.59 12.01
N ASP A 21 3.44 -5.89 11.50
CA ASP A 21 4.59 -4.99 11.53
C ASP A 21 4.27 -3.69 10.77
N ALA A 22 3.62 -3.79 9.60
CA ALA A 22 3.20 -2.63 8.84
C ALA A 22 2.23 -1.76 9.66
N TRP A 23 1.22 -2.37 10.28
CA TRP A 23 0.26 -1.66 11.10
C TRP A 23 0.91 -1.00 12.32
N TYR A 24 1.80 -1.71 13.02
CA TYR A 24 2.55 -1.17 14.14
C TYR A 24 3.34 0.09 13.73
N ARG A 25 4.09 0.03 12.63
CA ARG A 25 4.89 1.17 12.13
C ARG A 25 4.03 2.36 11.71
N ILE A 26 2.93 2.10 11.01
CA ILE A 26 1.94 3.13 10.63
C ILE A 26 1.42 3.85 11.88
N ASN A 27 1.05 3.09 12.91
CA ASN A 27 0.53 3.65 14.15
C ASN A 27 1.59 4.43 14.94
N GLU A 28 2.82 3.91 15.03
CA GLU A 28 3.91 4.59 15.74
C GLU A 28 4.29 5.90 15.05
N ALA A 29 4.34 5.91 13.73
CA ALA A 29 4.65 7.12 12.99
C ALA A 29 3.47 8.14 13.03
N ALA A 30 2.21 7.66 13.06
CA ALA A 30 1.03 8.51 13.30
C ALA A 30 0.99 9.16 14.69
N LYS A 31 1.52 8.51 15.73
CA LYS A 31 1.62 9.12 17.07
C LYS A 31 2.64 10.25 17.14
N LYS A 32 3.71 10.18 16.34
CA LYS A 32 4.85 11.11 16.37
C LYS A 32 4.61 12.39 15.54
N GLY A 33 3.83 12.30 14.47
CA GLY A 33 3.55 13.43 13.56
C GLY A 33 2.18 14.07 13.77
N ARG A 34 2.08 15.41 13.66
CA ARG A 34 0.80 16.14 13.64
C ARG A 34 0.10 16.08 12.26
N GLY A 35 0.00 14.88 11.67
CA GLY A 35 -0.63 14.62 10.37
C GLY A 35 0.33 14.15 9.26
N HIS A 36 -0.24 13.47 8.25
CA HIS A 36 0.38 12.87 7.04
C HIS A 36 1.73 12.16 7.27
N VAL A 37 1.65 10.86 7.53
CA VAL A 37 2.77 10.03 7.98
C VAL A 37 3.51 9.33 6.83
N PHE A 38 2.74 8.88 5.84
CA PHE A 38 3.23 8.23 4.64
C PHE A 38 2.50 8.81 3.43
N ASP A 39 3.25 9.09 2.37
CA ASP A 39 2.72 9.55 1.09
C ASP A 39 2.19 8.39 0.24
N LEU A 40 2.65 7.17 0.51
CA LEU A 40 2.25 5.97 -0.20
C LEU A 40 2.45 4.74 0.70
N ILE A 41 1.46 3.85 0.68
CA ILE A 41 1.58 2.48 1.19
C ILE A 41 1.53 1.53 -0.01
N VAL A 42 2.53 0.66 -0.13
CA VAL A 42 2.52 -0.47 -1.07
C VAL A 42 2.52 -1.75 -0.27
N SER A 43 1.43 -2.52 -0.33
CA SER A 43 1.29 -3.76 0.44
C SER A 43 1.11 -4.95 -0.47
N ASP A 44 1.66 -6.09 -0.05
CA ASP A 44 1.21 -7.38 -0.57
C ASP A 44 -0.23 -7.64 -0.12
N MET A 45 -1.00 -8.35 -0.94
CA MET A 45 -2.33 -8.84 -0.57
C MET A 45 -2.22 -10.05 0.36
N GLU A 46 -1.35 -10.98 -0.02
CA GLU A 46 -1.18 -12.26 0.66
C GLU A 46 -0.01 -12.15 1.64
N MET A 47 -0.32 -12.06 2.92
CA MET A 47 0.65 -12.05 4.01
C MET A 47 0.17 -13.00 5.12
N PRO A 48 1.08 -13.66 5.86
CA PRO A 48 0.72 -14.39 7.06
C PRO A 48 0.10 -13.48 8.12
N GLY A 49 -0.87 -14.00 8.87
CA GLY A 49 -1.55 -13.22 9.90
C GLY A 49 -2.46 -12.17 9.29
N MET A 50 -2.08 -10.90 9.40
CA MET A 50 -2.85 -9.78 8.85
C MET A 50 -2.61 -9.63 7.34
N THR A 51 -3.66 -9.82 6.56
CA THR A 51 -3.64 -9.67 5.10
C THR A 51 -3.55 -8.21 4.66
N GLY A 52 -3.16 -7.97 3.40
CA GLY A 52 -3.14 -6.61 2.83
C GLY A 52 -4.52 -5.94 2.79
N LEU A 53 -5.58 -6.73 2.64
CA LEU A 53 -6.96 -6.24 2.70
C LEU A 53 -7.35 -5.81 4.12
N GLU A 54 -6.97 -6.59 5.14
CA GLU A 54 -7.19 -6.21 6.54
C GLU A 54 -6.37 -4.97 6.90
N LEU A 55 -5.12 -4.88 6.44
CA LEU A 55 -4.28 -3.71 6.63
C LEU A 55 -4.92 -2.47 6.01
N LEU A 56 -5.40 -2.57 4.77
CA LEU A 56 -6.13 -1.48 4.11
C LEU A 56 -7.35 -1.05 4.93
N ARG A 57 -8.16 -2.01 5.41
CA ARG A 57 -9.33 -1.70 6.26
C ARG A 57 -8.90 -0.93 7.51
N ALA A 58 -7.86 -1.39 8.21
CA ALA A 58 -7.34 -0.73 9.40
C ALA A 58 -6.88 0.71 9.09
N VAL A 59 -6.10 0.90 8.02
CA VAL A 59 -5.65 2.22 7.55
C VAL A 59 -6.84 3.15 7.28
N ARG A 60 -7.87 2.68 6.58
CA ARG A 60 -9.07 3.48 6.24
C ARG A 60 -9.90 3.85 7.47
N THR A 61 -9.80 3.12 8.57
CA THR A 61 -10.49 3.47 9.84
C THR A 61 -9.75 4.47 10.70
N ARG A 62 -8.49 4.82 10.37
CA ARG A 62 -7.66 5.69 11.21
C ARG A 62 -7.53 7.11 10.63
N PRO A 63 -8.09 8.15 11.26
CA PRO A 63 -8.17 9.51 10.70
C PRO A 63 -6.84 10.09 10.20
N GLU A 64 -5.74 9.78 10.86
CA GLU A 64 -4.41 10.32 10.56
C GLU A 64 -3.80 9.76 9.27
N VAL A 65 -4.25 8.58 8.83
CA VAL A 65 -3.68 7.84 7.68
C VAL A 65 -4.73 7.34 6.69
N GLN A 66 -6.02 7.53 6.97
CA GLN A 66 -7.11 7.04 6.12
C GLN A 66 -7.06 7.56 4.68
N LYS A 67 -6.44 8.73 4.46
CA LYS A 67 -6.28 9.34 3.14
C LYS A 67 -4.99 8.93 2.41
N THR A 68 -4.10 8.18 3.06
CA THR A 68 -2.83 7.76 2.43
C THR A 68 -3.12 6.89 1.21
N PRO A 69 -2.55 7.23 0.04
CA PRO A 69 -2.58 6.38 -1.14
C PRO A 69 -2.12 4.97 -0.82
N PHE A 70 -2.87 3.99 -1.27
CA PHE A 70 -2.63 2.57 -1.02
C PHE A 70 -2.62 1.83 -2.35
N ILE A 71 -1.52 1.14 -2.62
CA ILE A 71 -1.35 0.25 -3.75
C ILE A 71 -1.23 -1.18 -3.26
N MET A 72 -1.95 -2.08 -3.92
CA MET A 72 -1.96 -3.49 -3.56
C MET A 72 -1.25 -4.33 -4.61
N ALA A 73 -0.18 -5.01 -4.23
CA ALA A 73 0.47 -6.02 -5.05
C ALA A 73 -0.17 -7.39 -4.78
N THR A 74 -0.61 -8.11 -5.81
CA THR A 74 -1.37 -9.35 -5.63
C THR A 74 -1.13 -10.35 -6.74
N THR A 75 -1.22 -11.65 -6.44
CA THR A 75 -1.35 -12.71 -7.46
C THR A 75 -2.82 -12.96 -7.84
N VAL A 76 -3.75 -12.48 -7.00
CA VAL A 76 -5.18 -12.76 -7.09
C VAL A 76 -5.83 -11.90 -8.17
N THR A 77 -6.48 -12.57 -9.11
CA THR A 77 -7.26 -11.95 -10.21
C THR A 77 -8.77 -12.06 -10.00
N ALA A 78 -9.19 -12.62 -8.86
CA ALA A 78 -10.60 -12.81 -8.54
C ALA A 78 -11.34 -11.46 -8.49
N ARG A 79 -12.32 -11.29 -9.38
CA ARG A 79 -13.07 -10.04 -9.56
C ARG A 79 -13.72 -9.55 -8.26
N GLN A 80 -14.19 -10.45 -7.41
CA GLN A 80 -14.84 -10.08 -6.14
C GLN A 80 -13.89 -9.32 -5.21
N ILE A 81 -12.65 -9.82 -5.08
CA ILE A 81 -11.60 -9.22 -4.25
C ILE A 81 -11.17 -7.85 -4.81
N ILE A 82 -11.06 -7.74 -6.14
CA ILE A 82 -10.78 -6.46 -6.80
C ILE A 82 -11.91 -5.45 -6.53
N LEU A 83 -13.17 -5.87 -6.62
CA LEU A 83 -14.30 -4.99 -6.34
C LEU A 83 -14.35 -4.54 -4.88
N GLU A 84 -14.01 -5.42 -3.94
CA GLU A 84 -13.97 -5.11 -2.52
C GLU A 84 -12.89 -4.08 -2.17
N THR A 85 -11.67 -4.29 -2.67
CA THR A 85 -10.54 -3.35 -2.48
C THR A 85 -10.81 -1.99 -3.13
N MET A 86 -11.41 -1.97 -4.31
CA MET A 86 -11.84 -0.72 -4.97
C MET A 86 -12.88 0.05 -4.14
N ARG A 87 -13.84 -0.64 -3.51
CA ARG A 87 -14.83 -0.01 -2.61
C ARG A 87 -14.19 0.62 -1.37
N LEU A 88 -13.06 0.09 -0.93
CA LEU A 88 -12.27 0.63 0.19
C LEU A 88 -11.31 1.75 -0.23
N GLY A 89 -11.32 2.16 -1.50
CA GLY A 89 -10.52 3.27 -2.00
C GLY A 89 -9.04 2.93 -2.17
N VAL A 90 -8.71 1.72 -2.62
CA VAL A 90 -7.38 1.43 -3.19
C VAL A 90 -7.21 2.24 -4.47
N GLN A 91 -6.05 2.89 -4.61
CA GLN A 91 -5.74 3.73 -5.78
C GLN A 91 -5.34 2.88 -6.99
N ALA A 92 -4.60 1.79 -6.75
CA ALA A 92 -4.19 0.88 -7.81
C ALA A 92 -3.87 -0.52 -7.27
N TYR A 93 -3.97 -1.51 -8.17
CA TYR A 93 -3.46 -2.85 -7.96
C TYR A 93 -2.34 -3.16 -8.97
N ILE A 94 -1.35 -3.92 -8.51
CA ILE A 94 -0.23 -4.43 -9.30
C ILE A 94 -0.32 -5.95 -9.28
N ILE A 95 -0.55 -6.56 -10.46
CA ILE A 95 -0.62 -8.01 -10.58
C ILE A 95 0.79 -8.58 -10.66
N LYS A 96 1.07 -9.61 -9.89
CA LYS A 96 2.34 -10.35 -9.91
C LYS A 96 2.34 -11.41 -11.02
N PRO A 97 3.50 -11.67 -11.68
CA PRO A 97 4.76 -10.93 -11.56
C PRO A 97 4.68 -9.56 -12.25
N PHE A 98 5.47 -8.59 -11.78
CA PHE A 98 5.53 -7.22 -12.31
C PHE A 98 6.98 -6.77 -12.51
N ASP A 99 7.19 -5.86 -13.46
CA ASP A 99 8.45 -5.17 -13.70
C ASP A 99 8.39 -3.71 -13.22
N ALA A 100 9.47 -2.97 -13.40
CA ALA A 100 9.53 -1.56 -13.00
C ALA A 100 8.54 -0.68 -13.78
N ASP A 101 8.36 -0.97 -15.08
CA ASP A 101 7.51 -0.18 -15.98
C ASP A 101 6.03 -0.29 -15.59
N MET A 102 5.56 -1.50 -15.21
CA MET A 102 4.22 -1.71 -14.69
C MET A 102 4.00 -0.95 -13.38
N VAL A 103 4.97 -0.97 -12.46
CA VAL A 103 4.87 -0.24 -11.19
C VAL A 103 4.80 1.27 -11.45
N GLU A 104 5.67 1.79 -12.32
CA GLU A 104 5.67 3.20 -12.71
C GLU A 104 4.35 3.62 -13.34
N PHE A 105 3.84 2.81 -14.28
CA PHE A 105 2.57 3.05 -14.95
C PHE A 105 1.42 3.14 -13.94
N LYS A 106 1.36 2.21 -12.97
CA LYS A 106 0.33 2.21 -11.93
C LYS A 106 0.45 3.40 -10.97
N LEU A 107 1.66 3.81 -10.62
CA LEU A 107 1.90 4.99 -9.79
C LEU A 107 1.44 6.27 -10.50
N LYS A 108 1.74 6.41 -11.80
CA LYS A 108 1.27 7.54 -12.63
C LYS A 108 -0.25 7.55 -12.79
N GLN A 109 -0.87 6.39 -13.06
CA GLN A 109 -2.34 6.29 -13.14
C GLN A 109 -3.03 6.68 -11.82
N ALA A 110 -2.38 6.38 -10.69
CA ALA A 110 -2.85 6.73 -9.36
C ALA A 110 -2.55 8.19 -8.96
N GLY A 111 -1.83 8.96 -9.78
CA GLY A 111 -1.44 10.35 -9.50
C GLY A 111 -0.40 10.49 -8.38
N ILE A 112 0.40 9.44 -8.14
CA ILE A 112 1.46 9.44 -7.11
C ILE A 112 2.80 9.93 -7.70
N LEU A 113 3.03 9.65 -8.99
CA LEU A 113 4.11 10.18 -9.82
C LEU A 113 3.51 11.09 -10.89
#